data_AF-A0A965VR78-F1
#
_entry.id   AF-A0A965VR78-F1
#
_cell.length_a   1.000
_cell.length_b   1.000
_cell.length_c   1.000
_cell.angle_alpha   90.00
_cell.angle_beta   90.00
_cell.angle_gamma   90.00
#
_symmetry.space_group_name_H-M   'P 1'
#
loop_
_entity.id
_entity.type
_entity.pdbx_description
1 polymer ?
#
loop_
_entity_poly.entity_id
_entity_poly.type
_entity_poly.pdbx_seq_one_letter_code
_entity_poly.pdbx_strand_id
1 'polypeptide(L)'
;MTIISQIAQLIVGLGLLNVWLLRFNKATEYRGGTAKSMKEEFAAYGLPEWFCYVVGGLKVLSGLTLLIGLFVPGISLYPASVVSVLMLGALAMHVKVHDPIKKSVPAASILALCVLILLTSQ
;
A
#
# COMPACT_ATOMS: atom_id res chain seq x y z
N MET A 1 13.34 -18.00 -1.49
CA MET A 1 13.13 -16.70 -2.20
C MET A 1 13.49 -16.78 -3.68
N THR A 2 12.51 -16.60 -4.56
CA THR A 2 12.74 -16.52 -6.01
C THR A 2 13.04 -15.08 -6.46
N ILE A 3 13.69 -14.90 -7.62
CA ILE A 3 13.93 -13.57 -8.23
C ILE A 3 12.62 -12.78 -8.37
N ILE A 4 11.52 -13.48 -8.70
CA ILE A 4 10.18 -12.88 -8.82
C ILE A 4 9.75 -12.24 -7.50
N SER A 5 9.90 -12.96 -6.38
CA SER A 5 9.55 -12.45 -5.04
C SER A 5 10.41 -11.24 -4.63
N GLN A 6 11.68 -11.19 -5.05
CA GLN A 6 12.59 -10.07 -4.77
C GLN A 6 12.19 -8.82 -5.56
N ILE A 7 11.89 -8.97 -6.85
CA ILE A 7 11.40 -7.86 -7.69
C ILE A 7 10.09 -7.31 -7.13
N ALA A 8 9.15 -8.18 -6.74
CA ALA A 8 7.89 -7.77 -6.16
C ALA A 8 8.08 -6.98 -4.85
N GLN A 9 8.96 -7.45 -3.95
CA GLN A 9 9.30 -6.73 -2.72
C GLN A 9 9.89 -5.34 -3.00
N LEU A 10 10.79 -5.24 -3.99
CA LEU A 10 11.40 -3.97 -4.37
C LEU A 10 10.34 -2.99 -4.88
N ILE A 11 9.45 -3.44 -5.78
CA ILE A 11 8.36 -2.62 -6.33
C ILE A 11 7.41 -2.16 -5.23
N VAL A 12 6.94 -3.08 -4.38
CA VAL A 12 6.00 -2.73 -3.29
C VAL A 12 6.67 -1.83 -2.27
N GLY A 13 7.88 -2.17 -1.81
CA GLY A 13 8.63 -1.41 -0.81
C GLY A 13 8.88 0.03 -1.25
N LEU A 14 9.48 0.22 -2.43
CA LEU A 14 9.74 1.55 -2.97
C LEU A 14 8.44 2.28 -3.32
N GLY A 15 7.43 1.58 -3.83
CA GLY A 15 6.12 2.15 -4.15
C GLY A 15 5.42 2.72 -2.92
N LEU A 16 5.39 1.99 -1.81
CA LEU A 16 4.81 2.45 -0.55
C LEU A 16 5.56 3.68 -0.02
N LEU A 17 6.90 3.63 0.01
CA LEU A 17 7.73 4.74 0.49
C LEU A 17 7.56 5.99 -0.38
N ASN A 18 7.52 5.84 -1.70
CA ASN A 18 7.25 6.94 -2.62
C ASN A 18 5.89 7.60 -2.35
N VAL A 19 4.82 6.80 -2.19
CA VAL A 19 3.48 7.34 -1.95
C VAL A 19 3.38 8.05 -0.60
N TRP A 20 3.94 7.46 0.45
CA TRP A 20 3.75 7.93 1.84
C TRP A 20 4.78 8.96 2.29
N LEU A 21 5.96 9.03 1.67
CA LEU A 21 6.98 10.03 2.01
C LEU A 21 7.02 11.19 1.00
N LEU A 22 6.93 10.90 -0.30
CA LEU A 22 7.16 11.92 -1.35
C LEU A 22 5.86 12.48 -1.95
N ARG A 23 4.81 11.66 -2.02
CA ARG A 23 3.53 12.03 -2.66
C ARG A 23 2.39 12.24 -1.66
N PHE A 24 2.67 12.25 -0.36
CA PHE A 24 1.67 12.34 0.70
C PHE A 24 0.70 13.53 0.51
N ASN A 25 1.25 14.70 0.20
CA ASN A 25 0.49 15.95 -0.08
C ASN A 25 0.35 16.27 -1.58
N LYS A 26 0.51 15.28 -2.46
CA LYS A 26 0.40 15.49 -3.92
C LYS A 26 -0.92 14.92 -4.44
N ALA A 27 -1.56 15.71 -5.30
CA ALA A 27 -2.72 15.28 -6.06
C ALA A 27 -2.32 14.21 -7.08
N THR A 28 -3.20 13.22 -7.26
CA THR A 28 -2.99 12.14 -8.23
C THR A 28 -4.35 11.70 -8.76
N GLU A 29 -4.41 11.19 -9.99
CA GLU A 29 -5.65 10.67 -10.56
C GLU A 29 -6.24 9.48 -9.79
N TYR A 30 -5.45 8.86 -8.91
CA TYR A 30 -5.83 7.68 -8.14
C TYR A 30 -6.39 8.00 -6.75
N ARG A 31 -6.35 9.28 -6.31
CA ARG A 31 -6.86 9.68 -4.99
C ARG A 31 -8.36 9.43 -4.88
N GLY A 32 -8.81 8.95 -3.72
CA GLY A 32 -10.22 8.72 -3.44
C GLY A 32 -11.07 9.99 -3.51
N GLY A 33 -12.26 9.90 -4.10
CA GLY A 33 -13.18 11.04 -4.24
C GLY A 33 -12.57 12.23 -5.00
N THR A 34 -12.65 13.44 -4.46
CA THR A 34 -12.05 14.65 -5.06
C THR A 34 -10.76 15.09 -4.36
N ALA A 35 -10.17 14.20 -3.55
CA ALA A 35 -9.05 14.53 -2.69
C ALA A 35 -7.76 14.90 -3.45
N LYS A 36 -7.05 15.90 -2.95
CA LYS A 36 -5.75 16.36 -3.46
C LYS A 36 -4.58 15.95 -2.57
N SER A 37 -4.86 15.43 -1.37
CA SER A 37 -3.86 14.95 -0.40
C SER A 37 -4.32 13.66 0.27
N MET A 38 -3.40 12.94 0.92
CA MET A 38 -3.75 11.72 1.66
C MET A 38 -4.72 12.01 2.82
N LYS A 39 -4.59 13.17 3.48
CA LYS A 39 -5.51 13.56 4.56
C LYS A 39 -6.92 13.80 4.04
N GLU A 40 -7.05 14.52 2.92
CA GLU A 40 -8.34 14.73 2.25
C GLU A 40 -8.95 13.42 1.78
N GLU A 41 -8.15 12.47 1.32
CA GLU A 41 -8.62 11.15 0.89
C GLU A 41 -9.23 10.37 2.05
N PHE A 42 -8.57 10.36 3.21
CA PHE A 42 -9.14 9.75 4.42
C PHE A 42 -10.38 10.50 4.93
N ALA A 43 -10.40 11.83 4.84
CA ALA A 43 -11.58 12.62 5.16
C ALA A 43 -12.77 12.28 4.23
N ALA A 44 -12.52 12.11 2.93
CA ALA A 44 -13.53 11.69 1.95
C ALA A 44 -14.08 10.28 2.25
N TYR A 45 -13.26 9.39 2.80
CA TYR A 45 -13.70 8.07 3.29
C TYR A 45 -14.51 8.13 4.59
N GLY A 46 -14.60 9.31 5.23
CA GLY A 46 -15.22 9.50 6.54
C GLY A 46 -14.35 8.99 7.69
N LEU A 47 -13.02 8.95 7.51
CA LEU A 47 -12.06 8.48 8.50
C LEU A 47 -11.32 9.66 9.17
N PRO A 48 -11.03 9.57 10.48
CA PRO A 48 -10.34 10.63 11.20
C PRO A 48 -8.87 10.71 10.81
N GLU A 49 -8.27 11.90 10.96
CA GLU A 49 -6.88 12.17 10.55
C GLU A 49 -5.85 11.27 11.26
N TRP A 50 -6.04 10.96 12.54
CA TRP A 50 -5.13 10.06 13.27
C TRP A 50 -5.04 8.68 12.61
N PHE A 51 -6.12 8.19 12.00
CA PHE A 51 -6.14 6.90 11.33
C PHE A 51 -5.32 6.92 10.03
N CYS A 52 -5.29 8.07 9.33
CA CYS A 52 -4.39 8.28 8.19
C CYS A 52 -2.93 8.09 8.60
N TYR A 53 -2.52 8.65 9.73
CA TYR A 53 -1.16 8.49 10.25
C TYR A 53 -0.84 7.06 10.69
N VAL A 54 -1.79 6.35 11.30
CA VAL A 54 -1.63 4.93 11.65
C VAL A 54 -1.41 4.08 10.39
N VAL A 55 -2.28 4.22 9.38
CA VAL A 55 -2.15 3.48 8.11
C VAL A 55 -0.84 3.85 7.40
N GLY A 56 -0.46 5.13 7.44
CA GLY A 56 0.80 5.60 6.87
C GLY A 56 2.02 5.02 7.54
N GLY A 57 2.07 5.05 8.88
CA GLY A 57 3.14 4.46 9.66
C GLY A 57 3.29 2.97 9.38
N LEU A 58 2.19 2.22 9.35
CA LEU A 58 2.21 0.79 9.00
C LEU A 58 2.74 0.55 7.59
N LYS A 59 2.37 1.37 6.60
CA LYS A 59 2.85 1.24 5.22
C LYS A 59 4.32 1.61 5.07
N VAL A 60 4.80 2.64 5.77
CA VAL A 60 6.21 3.02 5.76
C VAL A 60 7.07 1.94 6.41
N LEU A 61 6.69 1.47 7.60
CA LEU A 61 7.38 0.37 8.29
C LEU A 61 7.40 -0.89 7.41
N SER A 62 6.24 -1.27 6.86
CA SER A 62 6.16 -2.43 5.96
C SER A 62 7.02 -2.26 4.71
N GLY A 63 7.06 -1.06 4.13
CA GLY A 63 7.90 -0.74 2.98
C GLY A 63 9.39 -0.92 3.29
N LEU A 64 9.86 -0.41 4.43
CA LEU A 64 11.24 -0.61 4.88
C LEU A 64 11.54 -2.09 5.16
N THR A 65 10.65 -2.79 5.86
CA THR A 65 10.82 -4.22 6.17
C THR A 65 10.82 -5.09 4.91
N LEU A 66 10.04 -4.77 3.88
CA LEU A 66 10.09 -5.45 2.57
C LEU A 66 11.45 -5.28 1.89
N LEU A 67 12.08 -4.10 1.99
CA LEU A 67 13.43 -3.89 1.46
C LEU A 67 14.50 -4.64 2.25
N ILE A 68 14.36 -4.71 3.57
CA ILE A 68 15.24 -5.54 4.43
C ILE A 68 15.06 -7.02 4.08
N GLY A 69 13.84 -7.45 3.77
CA GLY A 69 13.51 -8.81 3.35
C GLY A 69 14.24 -9.30 2.10
N LEU A 70 14.82 -8.38 1.30
CA LEU A 70 15.69 -8.74 0.18
C LEU A 70 17.01 -9.39 0.63
N PHE A 71 17.47 -9.03 1.83
CA PHE A 71 18.73 -9.51 2.42
C PHE A 71 18.51 -10.56 3.51
N VAL A 72 17.32 -10.59 4.11
CA VAL A 72 16.99 -11.50 5.22
C VAL A 72 15.81 -12.39 4.83
N PRO A 73 16.05 -13.68 4.51
CA PRO A 73 15.00 -14.62 4.11
C PRO A 73 13.89 -14.75 5.16
N GLY A 74 12.64 -14.92 4.70
CA GLY A 74 11.48 -15.17 5.55
C GLY A 74 10.82 -13.93 6.19
N ILE A 75 11.56 -12.82 6.35
CA ILE A 75 11.01 -11.59 6.97
C ILE A 75 9.89 -10.97 6.13
N SER A 76 9.94 -11.12 4.81
CA SER A 76 8.99 -10.47 3.89
C SER A 76 7.52 -10.92 4.04
N LEU A 77 7.28 -12.06 4.69
CA LEU A 77 5.94 -12.59 4.93
C LEU A 77 5.11 -11.67 5.84
N TYR A 78 5.72 -11.12 6.88
CA TYR A 78 5.04 -10.25 7.84
C TYR A 78 4.55 -8.92 7.21
N PRO A 79 5.42 -8.08 6.59
CA PRO A 79 4.97 -6.84 5.99
C PRO A 79 4.07 -7.07 4.76
N ALA A 80 4.27 -8.14 3.98
CA ALA A 80 3.36 -8.46 2.88
C ALA A 80 1.94 -8.79 3.38
N SER A 81 1.82 -9.50 4.50
CA SER A 81 0.51 -9.77 5.14
C SER A 81 -0.17 -8.49 5.61
N VAL A 82 0.57 -7.63 6.32
CA VAL A 82 0.07 -6.33 6.79
C VAL A 82 -0.40 -5.47 5.63
N VAL A 83 0.43 -5.32 4.59
CA VAL A 83 0.10 -4.50 3.42
C VAL A 83 -1.10 -5.06 2.68
N SER A 84 -1.24 -6.39 2.57
CA SER A 84 -2.40 -7.02 1.95
C SER A 84 -3.72 -6.63 2.64
N VAL A 85 -3.76 -6.70 3.98
CA VAL A 85 -4.93 -6.26 4.76
C VAL A 85 -5.22 -4.78 4.54
N LEU A 86 -4.19 -3.94 4.52
CA LEU A 86 -4.35 -2.50 4.27
C LEU A 86 -4.83 -2.19 2.84
N MET A 87 -4.42 -2.98 1.84
CA MET A 87 -4.91 -2.82 0.47
C MET A 87 -6.36 -3.26 0.32
N LEU A 88 -6.77 -4.34 0.99
CA LEU A 88 -8.19 -4.74 1.05
C LEU A 88 -9.04 -3.62 1.67
N GLY A 89 -8.57 -3.02 2.77
CA GLY A 89 -9.22 -1.86 3.37
C GLY A 89 -9.31 -0.67 2.41
N ALA A 90 -8.23 -0.37 1.68
CA ALA A 90 -8.22 0.71 0.68
C ALA A 90 -9.22 0.47 -0.47
N LEU A 91 -9.26 -0.76 -1.00
CA LEU A 91 -10.22 -1.16 -2.03
C LEU A 91 -11.66 -1.01 -1.52
N ALA A 92 -11.94 -1.46 -0.29
CA ALA A 92 -13.25 -1.29 0.33
C ALA A 92 -13.63 0.19 0.47
N MET A 93 -12.68 1.08 0.80
CA MET A 93 -12.94 2.51 0.89
C MET A 93 -13.25 3.14 -0.47
N HIS A 94 -12.54 2.77 -1.54
CA HIS A 94 -12.86 3.23 -2.90
C HIS A 94 -14.26 2.76 -3.35
N VAL A 95 -14.65 1.52 -3.00
CA VAL A 95 -16.02 1.03 -3.24
C VAL A 95 -17.03 1.83 -2.43
N LYS A 96 -16.75 2.10 -1.15
CA LYS A 96 -17.63 2.86 -0.24
C LYS A 96 -17.94 4.27 -0.77
N VAL A 97 -16.95 4.97 -1.33
CA VAL A 97 -17.14 6.31 -1.90
C VAL A 97 -17.49 6.30 -3.38
N HIS A 98 -17.79 5.12 -3.95
CA HIS A 98 -18.21 4.94 -5.34
C HIS A 98 -17.20 5.51 -6.36
N ASP A 99 -15.91 5.34 -6.09
CA ASP A 99 -14.87 5.78 -7.00
C ASP A 99 -14.88 4.94 -8.30
N PRO A 100 -14.50 5.54 -9.45
CA PRO A 100 -14.22 4.79 -10.66
C PRO A 100 -13.12 3.75 -10.43
N ILE A 101 -13.24 2.57 -11.06
CA ILE A 101 -12.30 1.44 -10.92
C ILE A 101 -10.83 1.85 -11.16
N LYS A 102 -10.58 2.82 -12.05
CA LYS A 102 -9.22 3.37 -12.32
C LYS A 102 -8.49 3.76 -11.03
N LYS A 103 -9.19 4.28 -10.02
CA LYS A 103 -8.59 4.74 -8.77
C LYS A 103 -8.19 3.60 -7.84
N SER A 104 -8.87 2.47 -7.94
CA SER A 104 -8.55 1.24 -7.21
C SER A 104 -7.34 0.48 -7.77
N VAL A 105 -6.88 0.82 -8.98
CA VAL A 105 -5.79 0.12 -9.67
C VAL A 105 -4.52 0.04 -8.80
N PRO A 106 -3.99 1.13 -8.20
CA PRO A 106 -2.79 1.02 -7.38
C PRO A 106 -2.97 0.08 -6.18
N ALA A 107 -4.11 0.13 -5.50
CA ALA A 107 -4.37 -0.74 -4.35
C ALA A 107 -4.48 -2.21 -4.79
N ALA A 108 -5.17 -2.49 -5.90
CA ALA A 108 -5.30 -3.84 -6.45
C ALA A 108 -3.95 -4.40 -6.93
N SER A 109 -3.14 -3.59 -7.61
CA SER A 109 -1.81 -4.00 -8.08
C SER A 109 -0.87 -4.32 -6.92
N ILE A 110 -0.84 -3.49 -5.87
CA ILE A 110 -0.02 -3.76 -4.68
C ILE A 110 -0.52 -5.01 -3.95
N LEU A 111 -1.84 -5.22 -3.84
CA LEU A 111 -2.40 -6.43 -3.25
C LEU A 111 -1.97 -7.68 -4.01
N ALA A 112 -2.07 -7.68 -5.34
CA ALA A 112 -1.65 -8.80 -6.17
C ALA A 112 -0.16 -9.12 -6.00
N LEU A 113 0.69 -8.09 -5.93
CA LEU A 113 2.12 -8.27 -5.67
C LEU A 113 2.39 -8.80 -4.25
N CYS A 114 1.63 -8.36 -3.24
CA CYS A 114 1.77 -8.89 -1.89
C CYS A 114 1.37 -10.37 -1.81
N VAL A 115 0.27 -10.76 -2.47
CA VAL A 115 -0.12 -12.17 -2.59
C VAL A 115 0.96 -12.99 -3.28
N LEU A 116 1.54 -12.47 -4.37
CA LEU A 116 2.66 -13.12 -5.06
C LEU A 116 3.86 -13.31 -4.13
N ILE A 117 4.22 -12.32 -3.32
CA ILE A 117 5.28 -12.44 -2.31
C ILE A 117 4.92 -13.57 -1.35
N LEU A 118 3.74 -13.55 -0.73
CA LEU A 118 3.32 -14.56 0.25
C LEU A 118 3.35 -15.99 -0.27
N LEU A 119 3.04 -16.21 -1.55
CA LEU A 119 3.03 -17.53 -2.17
C LEU A 119 4.43 -18.01 -2.60
N THR A 120 5.40 -17.11 -2.76
CA THR A 120 6.70 -17.44 -3.40
C THR A 120 7.92 -17.09 -2.55
N SER A 121 7.73 -16.45 -1.40
CA SER A 121 8.81 -16.02 -0.50
C SER A 121 9.15 -17.02 0.62
N GLN A 122 8.72 -18.28 0.48
CA GLN A 122 9.18 -19.37 1.34
C GLN A 122 10.62 -19.81 1.00
#